data_AF-H1LT58-F1
#
_entry.id   AF-H1LT58-F1
#
_cell.length_a   1.000
_cell.length_b   1.000
_cell.length_c   1.000
_cell.angle_alpha   90.00
_cell.angle_beta   90.00
_cell.angle_gamma   90.00
#
_symmetry.space_group_name_H-M   'P 1'
#
loop_
_entity.id
_entity.type
_entity.pdbx_description
1 polymer ?
#
loop_
_entity_poly.entity_id
_entity_poly.type
_entity_poly.pdbx_seq_one_letter_code
_entity_poly.pdbx_strand_id
1 'polypeptide(L)'
;DLPTSSSKKIGKKINYQDRDVAKYWQGNKINVAMLGLENQTDPDKLMPLRVISYDGAEYGWQSSRKNRDKPKYPVITLVLYMGHEGRWNYPKNIMGVVDVDERLKPYVNDYRINLFELAYLPEEKRKLFKSDFRVVVDYLYQVRKNNKYEPEMY
;
A
#
# COMPACT_ATOMS: atom_id res chain seq x y z
N ASP A 1 -17.17 -13.94 -3.93
CA ASP A 1 -15.70 -13.89 -4.02
C ASP A 1 -15.25 -13.93 -5.47
N LEU A 2 -14.67 -12.84 -5.97
CA LEU A 2 -13.98 -12.81 -7.26
C LEU A 2 -12.50 -12.53 -6.98
N PRO A 3 -11.56 -13.38 -7.43
CA PRO A 3 -10.15 -13.10 -7.29
C PRO A 3 -9.83 -11.87 -8.15
N THR A 4 -9.33 -10.81 -7.51
CA THR A 4 -8.99 -9.57 -8.20
C THR A 4 -7.55 -9.63 -8.65
N SER A 5 -7.33 -10.18 -9.85
CA SER A 5 -6.05 -10.08 -10.53
C SER A 5 -6.08 -8.87 -11.47
N SER A 6 -5.13 -7.94 -11.30
CA SER A 6 -4.89 -6.91 -12.31
C SER A 6 -3.91 -7.50 -13.33
N SER A 7 -4.36 -7.71 -14.57
CA SER A 7 -3.50 -8.24 -15.64
C SER A 7 -2.89 -7.09 -16.42
N LYS A 8 -1.55 -6.92 -16.34
CA LYS A 8 -0.81 -6.04 -17.24
C LYS A 8 -0.26 -6.90 -18.39
N LYS A 9 -0.70 -6.59 -19.61
CA LYS A 9 -0.17 -7.19 -20.84
C LYS A 9 0.89 -6.26 -21.43
N ILE A 10 2.15 -6.69 -21.40
CA ILE A 10 3.25 -6.06 -22.14
C ILE A 10 3.72 -7.09 -23.18
N GLY A 11 3.41 -6.86 -24.45
CA GLY A 11 3.69 -7.81 -25.54
C GLY A 11 2.75 -9.04 -25.57
N LYS A 12 3.24 -10.20 -26.04
CA LYS A 12 2.49 -11.48 -26.09
C LYS A 12 2.34 -12.17 -24.72
N LYS A 13 2.94 -11.64 -23.66
CA LYS A 13 2.95 -12.26 -22.32
C LYS A 13 1.99 -11.52 -21.38
N ILE A 14 1.16 -12.29 -20.67
CA ILE A 14 0.25 -11.78 -19.64
C ILE A 14 0.97 -11.93 -18.30
N ASN A 15 1.26 -10.81 -17.63
CA ASN A 15 1.76 -10.84 -16.25
C ASN A 15 0.59 -10.51 -15.31
N TYR A 16 0.32 -11.41 -14.37
CA TYR A 16 -0.60 -11.19 -13.27
C TYR A 16 0.12 -10.28 -12.25
N GLN A 17 -0.37 -9.05 -12.08
CA GLN A 17 0.00 -8.21 -10.95
C GLN A 17 -1.06 -8.46 -9.88
N ASP A 18 -0.86 -9.52 -9.12
CA ASP A 18 -1.62 -9.72 -7.89
C ASP A 18 -1.21 -8.59 -6.94
N ARG A 19 -2.21 -7.79 -6.53
CA ARG A 19 -2.01 -6.91 -5.38
C ARG A 19 -2.02 -7.85 -4.17
N ASP A 20 -0.93 -7.87 -3.41
CA ASP A 20 -0.95 -8.45 -2.07
C ASP A 20 -2.15 -7.79 -1.36
N VAL A 21 -3.17 -8.57 -1.02
CA VAL A 21 -4.48 -8.23 -0.43
C VAL A 21 -5.16 -6.92 -0.94
N ALA A 22 -6.07 -7.04 -1.91
CA ALA A 22 -7.04 -5.98 -2.24
C ALA A 22 -8.36 -6.15 -1.44
N LYS A 23 -8.81 -5.11 -0.71
CA LYS A 23 -10.11 -5.11 -0.01
C LYS A 23 -11.00 -3.96 -0.53
N TYR A 24 -12.08 -4.32 -1.21
CA TYR A 24 -13.07 -3.35 -1.68
C TYR A 24 -13.95 -2.88 -0.52
N TRP A 25 -13.97 -1.58 -0.20
CA TRP A 25 -14.98 -1.02 0.71
C TRP A 25 -16.16 -0.48 -0.09
N GLN A 26 -17.18 -1.33 -0.27
CA GLN A 26 -18.32 -1.06 -1.16
C GLN A 26 -19.28 0.02 -0.62
N GLY A 27 -19.18 0.38 0.67
CA GLY A 27 -20.05 1.39 1.29
C GLY A 27 -19.82 2.83 0.83
N ASN A 28 -18.62 3.18 0.34
CA ASN A 28 -18.25 4.56 0.00
C ASN A 28 -17.57 4.75 -1.36
N LYS A 29 -17.67 3.80 -2.30
CA LYS A 29 -17.00 3.87 -3.62
C LYS A 29 -15.49 4.15 -3.47
N ILE A 30 -14.81 3.52 -2.52
CA ILE A 30 -13.34 3.61 -2.38
C ILE A 30 -12.77 2.21 -2.54
N ASN A 31 -11.83 2.04 -3.45
CA ASN A 31 -11.04 0.82 -3.52
C ASN A 31 -9.81 0.99 -2.63
N VAL A 32 -9.73 0.19 -1.56
CA VAL A 32 -8.60 0.19 -0.61
C VAL A 32 -7.74 -1.03 -0.90
N ALA A 33 -6.61 -0.83 -1.54
CA ALA A 33 -5.60 -1.88 -1.63
C ALA A 33 -4.67 -1.80 -0.44
N MET A 34 -4.44 -2.93 0.22
CA MET A 34 -3.49 -3.04 1.32
C MET A 34 -2.24 -3.73 0.78
N LEU A 35 -1.22 -2.98 0.37
CA LEU A 35 0.09 -3.58 0.16
C LEU A 35 0.69 -3.92 1.52
N GLY A 36 0.32 -5.10 2.02
CA GLY A 36 1.08 -5.82 3.02
C GLY A 36 2.22 -6.47 2.28
N LEU A 37 3.43 -5.94 2.43
CA LEU A 37 4.62 -6.72 2.13
C LEU A 37 4.63 -7.85 3.16
N GLU A 38 3.93 -8.95 2.84
CA GLU A 38 4.16 -10.23 3.50
C GLU A 38 5.67 -10.46 3.42
N ASN A 39 6.32 -10.33 4.58
CA ASN A 39 7.65 -10.86 4.82
C ASN A 39 8.84 -10.14 4.16
N GLN A 40 8.78 -8.84 3.88
CA GLN A 40 10.01 -8.03 3.72
C GLN A 40 10.27 -7.22 4.99
N THR A 41 11.20 -7.73 5.79
CA THR A 41 11.81 -7.04 6.94
C THR A 41 12.48 -5.73 6.50
N ASP A 42 12.87 -5.63 5.22
CA ASP A 42 13.54 -4.47 4.65
C ASP A 42 12.58 -3.58 3.82
N PRO A 43 12.64 -2.25 4.00
CA PRO A 43 11.79 -1.34 3.25
C PRO A 43 12.21 -1.27 1.76
N ASP A 44 11.25 -1.10 0.84
CA ASP A 44 11.53 -1.01 -0.61
C ASP A 44 11.61 0.45 -1.09
N LYS A 45 12.77 0.86 -1.58
CA LYS A 45 13.03 2.22 -2.08
C LYS A 45 12.17 2.63 -3.29
N LEU A 46 11.66 1.66 -4.04
CA LEU A 46 10.85 1.88 -5.24
C LEU A 46 9.35 1.85 -4.95
N MET A 47 8.93 1.79 -3.68
CA MET A 47 7.51 1.76 -3.30
C MET A 47 6.66 2.86 -3.94
N PRO A 48 7.10 4.13 -4.04
CA PRO A 48 6.33 5.16 -4.73
C PRO A 48 5.99 4.80 -6.19
N LEU A 49 6.93 4.21 -6.92
CA LEU A 49 6.74 3.79 -8.32
C LEU A 49 5.81 2.57 -8.42
N ARG A 50 5.88 1.66 -7.46
CA ARG A 50 4.97 0.50 -7.40
C ARG A 50 3.54 0.96 -7.15
N VAL A 51 3.32 1.81 -6.14
CA VAL A 51 1.98 2.29 -5.76
C VAL A 51 1.31 3.03 -6.90
N ILE A 52 1.99 4.00 -7.55
CA ILE A 52 1.41 4.69 -8.71
C ILE A 52 1.11 3.73 -9.87
N SER A 53 1.94 2.70 -10.08
CA SER A 53 1.70 1.68 -11.12
C SER A 53 0.42 0.90 -10.86
N TYR A 54 0.15 0.55 -9.60
CA TYR A 54 -1.08 -0.13 -9.20
C TYR A 54 -2.29 0.78 -9.33
N ASP A 55 -2.23 1.99 -8.76
CA ASP A 55 -3.34 2.95 -8.78
C ASP A 55 -3.67 3.38 -10.20
N GLY A 56 -2.65 3.62 -11.02
CA GLY A 56 -2.79 3.87 -12.46
C GLY A 56 -3.39 2.69 -13.22
N ALA A 57 -3.09 1.43 -12.86
CA ALA A 57 -3.72 0.27 -13.49
C ALA A 57 -5.23 0.21 -13.21
N GLU A 58 -5.63 0.54 -11.99
CA GLU A 58 -7.03 0.58 -11.57
C GLU A 58 -7.78 1.71 -12.28
N TYR A 59 -7.21 2.92 -12.32
CA TYR A 59 -7.77 4.01 -13.11
C TYR A 59 -7.82 3.68 -14.61
N GLY A 60 -6.81 2.99 -15.14
CA GLY A 60 -6.80 2.51 -16.53
C GLY A 60 -7.91 1.49 -16.81
N TRP A 61 -8.22 0.62 -15.84
CA TRP A 61 -9.36 -0.29 -15.93
C TRP A 61 -10.68 0.48 -15.89
N GLN A 62 -10.81 1.47 -14.99
CA GLN A 62 -11.99 2.33 -14.89
C GLN A 62 -12.22 3.17 -16.16
N SER A 63 -11.15 3.62 -16.83
CA SER A 63 -11.20 4.42 -18.06
C SER A 63 -11.30 3.58 -19.34
N SER A 64 -11.25 2.25 -19.25
CA SER A 64 -11.33 1.37 -20.41
C SER A 64 -12.66 1.52 -21.15
N ARG A 65 -12.67 1.23 -22.47
CA ARG A 65 -13.89 1.34 -23.29
C ARG A 65 -15.10 0.61 -22.69
N LYS A 66 -14.88 -0.53 -22.04
CA LYS A 66 -15.91 -1.35 -21.38
C LYS A 66 -16.48 -0.72 -20.11
N ASN A 67 -15.72 0.15 -19.45
CA ASN A 67 -16.07 0.76 -18.17
C ASN A 67 -16.23 2.28 -18.24
N ARG A 68 -16.10 2.89 -19.43
CA ARG A 68 -16.12 4.35 -19.61
C ARG A 68 -17.39 5.00 -19.05
N ASP A 69 -18.54 4.33 -19.22
CA ASP A 69 -19.86 4.83 -18.82
C ASP A 69 -20.22 4.44 -17.37
N LYS A 70 -19.40 3.61 -16.71
CA LYS A 70 -19.59 3.26 -15.30
C LYS A 70 -19.13 4.41 -14.38
N PRO A 71 -19.77 4.60 -13.21
CA PRO A 71 -19.28 5.56 -12.21
C PRO A 71 -17.81 5.30 -11.86
N LYS A 72 -17.02 6.37 -11.83
CA LYS A 72 -15.61 6.33 -11.42
C LYS A 72 -15.51 6.44 -9.91
N TYR A 73 -14.43 5.93 -9.36
CA TYR A 73 -14.15 5.97 -7.94
C TYR A 73 -12.69 6.30 -7.65
N PRO A 74 -12.42 6.97 -6.52
CA PRO A 74 -11.05 7.14 -6.03
C PRO A 74 -10.39 5.79 -5.70
N VAL A 75 -9.10 5.72 -5.98
CA VAL A 75 -8.24 4.59 -5.63
C VAL A 75 -7.31 5.07 -4.53
N ILE A 76 -7.29 4.36 -3.40
CA ILE A 76 -6.40 4.66 -2.28
C ILE A 76 -5.61 3.40 -1.97
N THR A 77 -4.30 3.48 -2.09
CA THR A 77 -3.41 2.41 -1.65
C THR A 77 -2.79 2.77 -0.31
N LEU A 78 -2.88 1.84 0.64
CA LEU A 78 -2.21 1.89 1.94
C LEU A 78 -0.99 0.96 1.87
N VAL A 79 0.17 1.47 2.28
CA VAL A 79 1.39 0.70 2.43
C VAL A 79 1.56 0.39 3.92
N LEU A 80 1.50 -0.88 4.29
CA LEU A 80 1.64 -1.32 5.67
C LEU A 80 3.05 -1.88 5.86
N TYR A 81 3.91 -1.08 6.48
CA TYR A 81 5.28 -1.50 6.78
C TYR A 81 5.31 -2.25 8.11
N MET A 82 5.67 -3.52 8.03
CA MET A 82 5.73 -4.44 9.16
C MET A 82 7.12 -4.50 9.82
N GLY A 83 8.14 -3.86 9.24
CA GLY A 83 9.48 -3.86 9.81
C GLY A 83 9.49 -3.24 11.22
N HIS A 84 10.07 -3.97 12.17
CA HIS A 84 10.09 -3.61 13.58
C HIS A 84 11.50 -3.32 14.11
N GLU A 85 12.56 -3.76 13.43
CA GLU A 85 13.96 -3.48 13.81
C GLU A 85 14.37 -2.02 13.53
N GLY A 86 13.79 -1.41 12.49
CA GLY A 86 14.08 -0.03 12.10
C GLY A 86 12.87 0.66 11.47
N ARG A 87 12.86 2.00 11.55
CA ARG A 87 11.86 2.83 10.86
C ARG A 87 12.09 2.84 9.35
N TRP A 88 11.05 3.17 8.61
CA TRP A 88 11.14 3.40 7.18
C TRP A 88 12.10 4.57 6.88
N ASN A 89 13.16 4.29 6.13
CA ASN A 89 14.23 5.25 5.79
C ASN A 89 14.34 5.55 4.28
N TYR A 90 13.39 5.08 3.46
CA TYR A 90 13.38 5.29 2.01
C TYR A 90 12.42 6.41 1.57
N PRO A 91 12.50 6.86 0.30
CA PRO A 91 11.56 7.83 -0.26
C PRO A 91 10.09 7.44 -0.10
N LYS A 92 9.23 8.43 0.10
CA LYS A 92 7.77 8.28 0.25
C LYS A 92 7.00 8.92 -0.92
N ASN A 93 7.71 9.38 -1.94
CA ASN A 93 7.14 10.04 -3.11
C ASN A 93 8.05 9.83 -4.34
N ILE A 94 7.57 10.20 -5.53
CA ILE A 94 8.29 9.98 -6.79
C ILE A 94 9.56 10.83 -6.86
N MET A 95 9.51 12.12 -6.48
CA MET A 95 10.66 13.02 -6.54
C MET A 95 11.82 12.60 -5.64
N GLY A 96 11.57 11.81 -4.59
CA GLY A 96 12.64 11.21 -3.79
C GLY A 96 13.27 9.97 -4.42
N VAL A 97 12.65 9.39 -5.45
CA VAL A 97 13.13 8.17 -6.14
C VAL A 97 13.81 8.49 -7.46
N VAL A 98 13.25 9.39 -8.25
CA VAL A 98 13.76 9.73 -9.58
C VAL A 98 14.63 10.98 -9.52
N ASP A 99 15.73 10.97 -10.27
CA ASP A 99 16.53 12.17 -10.49
C ASP A 99 15.87 13.02 -11.58
N VAL A 100 15.52 14.27 -11.23
CA VAL A 100 14.76 15.19 -12.10
C VAL A 100 15.48 16.52 -12.15
N ASP A 101 15.83 16.93 -13.37
CA ASP A 101 16.36 18.26 -13.65
C ASP A 101 15.43 19.34 -13.05
N GLU A 102 16.01 20.36 -12.43
CA GLU A 102 15.27 21.40 -11.72
C GLU A 102 14.23 22.11 -12.58
N ARG A 103 14.52 22.27 -13.88
CA ARG A 103 13.60 22.89 -14.85
C ARG A 103 12.39 22.01 -15.13
N LEU A 104 12.50 20.70 -14.92
CA LEU A 104 11.44 19.73 -15.16
C LEU A 104 10.59 19.46 -13.91
N LYS A 105 11.09 19.78 -12.71
CA LYS A 105 10.36 19.54 -11.44
C LYS A 105 8.91 20.05 -11.44
N PRO A 106 8.57 21.25 -11.96
CA PRO A 106 7.18 21.73 -11.99
C PRO A 106 6.21 20.88 -12.83
N TYR A 107 6.73 20.05 -13.73
CA TYR A 107 5.93 19.21 -14.63
C TYR A 107 5.83 17.76 -14.15
N VAL A 108 6.57 17.38 -13.11
CA VAL A 108 6.53 16.02 -12.55
C VAL A 108 5.46 15.96 -11.47
N ASN A 109 4.51 15.05 -11.63
CA ASN A 109 3.53 14.74 -10.59
C ASN A 109 4.20 13.95 -9.46
N ASP A 110 4.46 14.60 -8.33
CA ASP A 110 5.10 13.98 -7.18
C ASP A 110 4.13 13.09 -6.39
N TYR A 111 3.87 11.89 -6.92
CA TYR A 111 2.94 10.94 -6.32
C TYR A 111 3.44 10.44 -4.96
N ARG A 112 2.66 10.65 -3.90
CA ARG A 112 2.99 10.28 -2.52
C ARG A 112 2.28 9.00 -2.08
N ILE A 113 2.97 8.14 -1.33
CA ILE A 113 2.38 6.92 -0.75
C ILE A 113 1.77 7.16 0.63
N ASN A 114 0.71 6.40 0.96
CA ASN A 114 0.13 6.37 2.31
C ASN A 114 0.79 5.27 3.14
N LEU A 115 1.95 5.56 3.72
CA LEU A 115 2.74 4.62 4.51
C LEU A 115 2.33 4.61 6.00
N PHE A 116 2.09 3.41 6.54
CA PHE A 116 1.86 3.15 7.96
C PHE A 116 2.92 2.19 8.49
N GLU A 117 3.74 2.66 9.42
CA GLU A 117 4.76 1.85 10.10
C GLU A 117 4.13 1.15 11.31
N LEU A 118 3.64 -0.08 11.13
CA LEU A 118 2.77 -0.76 12.10
C LEU A 118 3.40 -0.89 13.48
N ALA A 119 4.68 -1.30 13.54
CA ALA A 119 5.44 -1.46 14.78
C ALA A 119 5.63 -0.13 15.55
N TYR A 120 5.44 1.00 14.89
CA TYR A 120 5.66 2.35 15.40
C TYR A 120 4.38 3.16 15.57
N LEU A 121 3.20 2.58 15.29
CA LEU A 121 1.92 3.24 15.51
C LEU A 121 1.74 3.56 17.00
N PRO A 122 1.21 4.74 17.36
CA PRO A 122 0.88 5.06 18.74
C PRO A 122 -0.29 4.20 19.22
N GLU A 123 -0.40 4.02 20.54
CA GLU A 123 -1.39 3.12 21.16
C GLU A 123 -2.82 3.48 20.76
N GLU A 124 -3.14 4.78 20.74
CA GLU A 124 -4.42 5.31 20.30
C GLU A 124 -4.83 4.80 18.90
N LYS A 125 -3.88 4.64 17.97
CA LYS A 125 -4.13 4.12 16.62
C LYS A 125 -4.19 2.60 16.60
N ARG A 126 -3.33 1.91 17.38
CA ARG A 126 -3.37 0.44 17.48
C ARG A 126 -4.70 -0.07 18.04
N LYS A 127 -5.25 0.62 19.05
CA LYS A 127 -6.56 0.31 19.66
C LYS A 127 -7.76 0.53 18.73
N LEU A 128 -7.58 1.18 17.58
CA LEU A 128 -8.63 1.31 16.56
C LEU A 128 -8.82 0.01 15.77
N PHE A 129 -7.82 -0.86 15.68
CA PHE A 129 -7.97 -2.16 15.05
C PHE A 129 -8.85 -3.05 15.94
N LYS A 130 -9.98 -3.53 15.40
CA LYS A 130 -10.95 -4.36 16.14
C LYS A 130 -10.95 -5.83 15.74
N SER A 131 -10.28 -6.18 14.64
CA SER A 131 -10.12 -7.57 14.18
C SER A 131 -8.81 -8.17 14.68
N ASP A 132 -8.60 -9.46 14.38
CA ASP A 132 -7.35 -10.18 14.63
C ASP A 132 -6.10 -9.49 14.06
N PHE A 133 -6.27 -8.57 13.12
CA PHE A 133 -5.17 -7.72 12.64
C PHE A 133 -4.53 -6.91 13.78
N ARG A 134 -5.29 -6.57 14.82
CA ARG A 134 -4.76 -5.96 16.05
C ARG A 134 -3.69 -6.83 16.70
N VAL A 135 -3.86 -8.15 16.71
CA VAL A 135 -2.88 -9.09 17.27
C VAL A 135 -1.53 -8.94 16.57
N VAL A 136 -1.53 -8.84 15.24
CA VAL A 136 -0.30 -8.62 14.45
C VAL A 136 0.33 -7.27 14.76
N VAL A 137 -0.48 -6.20 14.81
CA VAL A 137 0.01 -4.85 15.08
C VAL A 137 0.60 -4.73 16.50
N ASP A 138 -0.06 -5.32 17.49
CA ASP A 138 0.41 -5.35 18.88
C ASP A 138 1.64 -6.25 19.04
N TYR A 139 1.70 -7.39 18.34
CA TYR A 139 2.91 -8.22 18.27
C TYR A 139 4.12 -7.42 17.77
N LEU A 140 4.00 -6.75 16.62
CA LEU A 140 5.09 -5.96 16.04
C LEU A 140 5.55 -4.84 16.97
N TYR A 141 4.60 -4.18 17.66
CA TYR A 141 4.91 -3.13 18.62
C TYR A 141 5.66 -3.68 19.85
N GLN A 142 5.17 -4.79 20.42
CA GLN A 142 5.74 -5.39 21.64
C GLN A 142 7.12 -5.97 21.37
N VAL A 143 7.30 -6.72 20.28
CA VAL A 143 8.62 -7.28 19.91
C VAL A 143 9.65 -6.17 19.72
N ARG A 144 9.29 -5.07 19.04
CA ARG A 144 10.17 -3.89 18.92
C ARG A 144 10.56 -3.31 20.29
N LYS A 145 9.59 -3.16 21.20
CA LYS A 145 9.79 -2.45 22.47
C LYS A 145 10.48 -3.29 23.53
N ASN A 146 10.13 -4.57 23.62
CA ASN A 146 10.41 -5.42 24.75
C ASN A 146 11.21 -6.68 24.36
N ASN A 147 11.46 -6.89 23.06
CA ASN A 147 12.04 -8.13 22.50
C ASN A 147 11.29 -9.40 22.93
N LYS A 148 10.01 -9.25 23.28
CA LYS A 148 9.11 -10.29 23.76
C LYS A 148 7.69 -9.92 23.39
N TYR A 149 6.86 -10.93 23.16
CA TYR A 149 5.43 -10.78 22.98
C TYR A 149 4.68 -11.45 24.13
N GLU A 150 3.77 -10.70 24.75
CA GLU A 150 2.82 -11.15 25.76
C GLU A 150 1.41 -10.79 25.23
N PRO A 151 0.66 -11.79 24.72
CA PRO A 151 -0.66 -11.52 24.16
C PRO A 151 -1.62 -11.05 25.25
N GLU A 152 -2.29 -9.94 25.02
CA GLU A 152 -3.49 -9.59 25.79
C GLU A 152 -4.63 -10.51 25.32
N MET A 153 -5.42 -11.05 26.25
CA MET A 153 -6.69 -11.70 25.89
C MET A 153 -7.71 -10.61 25.61
N TYR A 154 -8.11 -10.46 24.35
CA TYR A 154 -9.09 -9.47 23.88
C TYR A 154 -10.51 -10.02 23.88
#